data_AF-V4KMX8-F1
#
_entry.id   AF-V4KMX8-F1
#
_cell.length_a   1.000
_cell.length_b   1.000
_cell.length_c   1.000
_cell.angle_alpha   90.00
_cell.angle_beta   90.00
_cell.angle_gamma   90.00
#
_symmetry.space_group_name_H-M   'P 1'
#
loop_
_entity.id
_entity.type
_entity.pdbx_description
1 polymer ?
#
loop_
_entity_poly.entity_id
_entity_poly.type
_entity_poly.pdbx_seq_one_letter_code
_entity_poly.pdbx_strand_id
1 'polypeptide(L)'
;VLLLFVISSYARFSTMVTKDEIEGICTKKDRDFKPSLCFEILKPTPETALFDFPGLAKFLLITSNTTDLQKFQLCEGRYDATLDDIDKALKALAAKDYYLLNMYASAKTDMYLCINELSTMKPVPEVLIKRSMIISDISSIVLVILECFIREEKIRCN
;
A
#
# COMPACT_ATOMS: atom_id res chain seq x y z
N VAL A 1 19.85 -52.86 -26.78
CA VAL A 1 18.91 -52.20 -25.84
C VAL A 1 19.59 -50.93 -25.35
N LEU A 2 19.22 -49.78 -25.91
CA LEU A 2 19.72 -48.47 -25.47
C LEU A 2 18.79 -47.95 -24.36
N LEU A 3 19.30 -47.89 -23.13
CA LEU A 3 18.61 -47.32 -21.98
C LEU A 3 18.69 -45.80 -22.07
N LEU A 4 17.57 -45.16 -22.42
CA LEU A 4 17.38 -43.72 -22.29
C LEU A 4 17.30 -43.38 -20.80
N PHE A 5 18.36 -42.78 -20.25
CA PHE A 5 18.29 -42.10 -18.96
C PHE A 5 17.42 -40.85 -19.11
N VAL A 6 16.12 -41.00 -18.84
CA VAL A 6 15.26 -39.88 -18.50
C VAL A 6 15.72 -39.39 -17.13
N ILE A 7 16.61 -38.41 -17.11
CA ILE A 7 16.98 -37.73 -15.88
C ILE A 7 15.74 -36.92 -15.47
N SER A 8 14.91 -37.50 -14.62
CA SER A 8 13.80 -36.79 -13.97
C SER A 8 14.41 -35.69 -13.10
N SER A 9 14.47 -34.47 -13.61
CA SER A 9 14.97 -33.30 -12.88
C SER A 9 13.90 -32.68 -11.97
N TYR A 10 13.14 -33.50 -11.26
CA TYR A 10 12.09 -33.04 -10.34
C TYR A 10 12.29 -33.60 -8.93
N ALA A 11 13.31 -33.07 -8.26
CA ALA A 11 13.37 -32.99 -6.81
C ALA A 11 14.46 -31.97 -6.42
N ARG A 12 14.26 -30.69 -6.75
CA ARG A 12 15.00 -29.64 -6.02
C ARG A 12 14.40 -29.62 -4.62
N PHE A 13 15.23 -29.89 -3.61
CA PHE A 13 14.89 -29.62 -2.22
C PHE A 13 14.32 -28.21 -2.12
N SER A 14 13.22 -28.06 -1.39
CA SER A 14 12.59 -26.77 -1.10
C SER A 14 13.58 -25.90 -0.32
N THR A 15 14.38 -25.12 -1.06
CA THR A 15 15.25 -24.09 -0.52
C THR A 15 14.50 -22.77 -0.59
N MET A 16 14.61 -21.97 0.47
CA MET A 16 14.03 -20.62 0.51
C MET A 16 14.54 -19.79 -0.66
N VAL A 17 13.69 -18.90 -1.17
CA VAL A 17 14.05 -18.00 -2.28
C VAL A 17 15.09 -17.00 -1.80
N THR A 18 16.20 -16.91 -2.53
CA THR A 18 17.31 -16.03 -2.24
C THR A 18 17.15 -14.65 -2.89
N LYS A 19 17.94 -13.67 -2.42
CA LYS A 19 17.96 -12.31 -2.99
C LYS A 19 18.36 -12.31 -4.46
N ASP A 20 19.33 -13.14 -4.84
CA ASP A 20 19.83 -13.24 -6.22
C ASP A 20 18.76 -13.86 -7.14
N GLU A 21 17.96 -14.80 -6.63
CA GLU A 21 16.82 -15.35 -7.36
C GLU A 21 15.72 -14.31 -7.58
N ILE A 22 15.42 -13.46 -6.58
CA ILE A 22 14.49 -12.34 -6.74
C ILE A 22 15.01 -11.34 -7.78
N GLU A 23 16.30 -11.01 -7.75
CA GLU A 23 16.92 -10.15 -8.76
C GLU A 23 16.79 -10.75 -10.17
N GLY A 24 17.05 -12.05 -10.31
CA GLY A 24 16.86 -12.78 -11.56
C GLY A 24 15.41 -12.80 -12.06
N ILE A 25 14.43 -12.90 -11.15
CA ILE A 25 13.00 -12.81 -11.49
C ILE A 25 12.67 -11.39 -11.96
N CYS A 26 13.02 -10.36 -11.18
CA CYS A 26 12.58 -8.98 -11.44
C CYS A 26 13.34 -8.26 -12.55
N THR A 27 14.44 -8.82 -13.05
CA THR A 27 15.19 -8.30 -14.21
C THR A 27 14.95 -9.08 -15.49
N LYS A 28 14.06 -10.09 -15.44
CA LYS A 28 13.77 -10.96 -16.57
C LYS A 28 13.15 -10.18 -17.74
N LYS A 29 13.83 -10.19 -18.90
CA LYS A 29 13.47 -9.38 -20.09
C LYS A 29 12.43 -9.99 -21.03
N ASP A 30 12.07 -11.27 -20.84
CA ASP A 30 11.14 -12.01 -21.72
C ASP A 30 9.68 -12.02 -21.21
N ARG A 31 9.35 -11.14 -20.26
CA ARG A 31 8.02 -11.02 -19.64
C ARG A 31 7.65 -9.55 -19.44
N ASP A 32 6.36 -9.27 -19.56
CA ASP A 32 5.82 -7.91 -19.38
C ASP A 32 5.41 -7.68 -17.93
N PHE A 33 6.30 -7.12 -17.13
CA PHE A 33 6.00 -6.54 -15.81
C PHE A 33 6.92 -5.35 -15.52
N LYS A 34 6.50 -4.45 -14.63
CA LYS A 34 7.34 -3.32 -14.19
C LYS A 34 8.38 -3.85 -13.19
N PRO A 35 9.70 -3.71 -13.44
CA PRO A 35 10.73 -4.17 -12.51
C PRO A 35 10.59 -3.57 -11.10
N SER A 36 10.24 -2.28 -11.02
CA SER A 36 10.00 -1.60 -9.75
C SER A 36 8.91 -2.26 -8.90
N LEU A 37 7.79 -2.64 -9.53
CA LEU A 37 6.69 -3.32 -8.88
C LEU A 37 7.07 -4.74 -8.44
N CYS A 38 7.84 -5.46 -9.26
CA CYS A 38 8.34 -6.79 -8.89
C CYS A 38 9.20 -6.74 -7.62
N PHE A 39 10.14 -5.80 -7.55
CA PHE A 39 10.99 -5.64 -6.36
C PHE A 39 10.23 -5.17 -5.12
N GLU A 40 9.15 -4.41 -5.29
CA GLU A 40 8.28 -4.01 -4.18
C GLU A 40 7.52 -5.21 -3.61
N ILE A 41 6.93 -6.05 -4.47
CA ILE A 41 6.16 -7.23 -4.08
C ILE A 41 7.06 -8.32 -3.49
N LEU A 42 8.22 -8.56 -4.11
CA LEU A 42 9.18 -9.58 -3.68
C LEU A 42 10.19 -9.06 -2.66
N LYS A 43 9.98 -7.87 -2.10
CA LYS A 43 10.87 -7.33 -1.08
C LYS A 43 10.95 -8.32 0.09
N PRO A 44 12.16 -8.71 0.53
CA PRO A 44 12.30 -9.63 1.64
C PRO A 44 11.70 -9.03 2.92
N THR A 45 10.63 -9.64 3.42
CA THR A 45 10.09 -9.47 4.77
C THR A 45 10.39 -10.75 5.56
N PRO A 46 10.28 -10.74 6.91
CA PRO A 46 10.39 -11.96 7.71
C PRO A 46 9.42 -13.07 7.25
N GLU A 47 8.25 -12.73 6.69
CA GLU A 47 7.31 -13.71 6.14
C GLU A 47 7.71 -14.22 4.74
N THR A 48 8.15 -13.34 3.83
CA THR A 48 8.48 -13.76 2.44
C THR A 48 9.83 -14.47 2.33
N ALA A 49 10.76 -14.20 3.25
CA ALA A 49 12.06 -14.86 3.33
C ALA A 49 11.99 -16.37 3.67
N LEU A 50 10.82 -16.85 4.13
CA LEU A 50 10.59 -18.25 4.50
C LEU A 50 10.02 -19.09 3.35
N PHE A 51 9.60 -18.45 2.24
CA PHE A 51 8.96 -19.16 1.15
C PHE A 51 9.98 -19.78 0.20
N ASP A 52 9.69 -21.02 -0.22
CA ASP A 52 10.25 -21.61 -1.43
C ASP A 52 9.50 -21.12 -2.66
N PHE A 53 9.94 -21.51 -3.87
CA PHE A 53 9.27 -21.07 -5.10
C PHE A 53 7.77 -21.42 -5.16
N PRO A 54 7.33 -22.65 -4.79
CA PRO A 54 5.90 -22.96 -4.70
C PRO A 54 5.15 -22.09 -3.70
N GLY A 55 5.70 -21.86 -2.50
CA GLY A 55 5.14 -21.00 -1.48
C GLY A 55 5.03 -19.55 -1.95
N LEU A 56 6.04 -19.05 -2.64
CA LEU A 56 6.07 -17.71 -3.22
C LEU A 56 5.04 -17.58 -4.35
N ALA A 57 4.94 -18.56 -5.24
CA ALA A 57 3.93 -18.57 -6.29
C ALA A 57 2.51 -18.62 -5.71
N LYS A 58 2.28 -19.43 -4.68
CA LYS A 58 1.01 -19.49 -3.96
C LYS A 58 0.68 -18.17 -3.27
N PHE A 59 1.67 -17.53 -2.64
CA PHE A 59 1.55 -16.20 -2.06
C PHE A 59 1.14 -15.19 -3.14
N LEU A 60 1.88 -15.11 -4.24
CA LEU A 60 1.58 -14.21 -5.36
C LEU A 60 0.19 -14.45 -5.96
N LEU A 61 -0.24 -15.72 -6.07
CA LEU A 61 -1.58 -16.07 -6.54
C LEU A 61 -2.68 -15.62 -5.56
N ILE A 62 -2.46 -15.75 -4.26
CA ILE A 62 -3.36 -15.25 -3.22
C ILE A 62 -3.38 -13.73 -3.21
N THR A 63 -2.23 -13.07 -3.33
CA THR A 63 -2.13 -11.61 -3.47
C THR A 63 -2.78 -11.11 -4.77
N SER A 64 -2.74 -11.92 -5.82
CA SER A 64 -3.44 -11.66 -7.09
C SER A 64 -4.94 -11.99 -7.03
N ASN A 65 -5.48 -12.39 -5.88
CA ASN A 65 -6.91 -12.45 -5.68
C ASN A 65 -7.50 -11.08 -6.00
N THR A 66 -8.40 -11.04 -6.99
CA THR A 66 -8.94 -9.82 -7.57
C THR A 66 -9.52 -8.88 -6.53
N THR A 67 -10.06 -9.43 -5.43
CA THR A 67 -10.65 -8.66 -4.34
C THR A 67 -9.61 -7.83 -3.57
N ASP A 68 -8.44 -8.40 -3.30
CA ASP A 68 -7.38 -7.70 -2.56
C ASP A 68 -6.68 -6.66 -3.44
N LEU A 69 -6.49 -6.97 -4.73
CA LEU A 69 -6.06 -5.98 -5.72
C LEU A 69 -7.06 -4.82 -5.87
N GLN A 70 -8.37 -5.11 -5.91
CA GLN A 70 -9.42 -4.10 -5.95
C GLN A 70 -9.41 -3.19 -4.72
N LYS A 71 -9.16 -3.75 -3.53
CA LYS A 71 -9.00 -2.96 -2.30
C LYS A 71 -7.79 -2.04 -2.37
N PHE A 72 -6.66 -2.51 -2.91
CA PHE A 72 -5.50 -1.64 -3.14
C PHE A 72 -5.80 -0.51 -4.11
N GLN A 73 -6.45 -0.79 -5.24
CA GLN A 73 -6.83 0.23 -6.22
C GLN A 73 -7.83 1.24 -5.63
N LEU A 74 -8.76 0.78 -4.81
CA LEU A 74 -9.68 1.66 -4.09
C LEU A 74 -8.94 2.58 -3.12
N CYS A 75 -7.99 2.03 -2.35
CA CYS A 75 -7.13 2.81 -1.48
C CYS A 75 -6.27 3.82 -2.26
N GLU A 76 -5.67 3.42 -3.38
CA GLU A 76 -4.88 4.28 -4.27
C GLU A 76 -5.70 5.49 -4.72
N GLY A 77 -6.91 5.28 -5.23
CA GLY A 77 -7.81 6.37 -5.63
C GLY A 77 -8.18 7.32 -4.47
N ARG A 78 -8.28 6.79 -3.23
CA ARG A 78 -8.50 7.61 -2.03
C ARG A 78 -7.28 8.43 -1.63
N TYR A 79 -6.08 7.89 -1.83
CA TYR A 79 -4.84 8.63 -1.63
C TYR A 79 -4.72 9.79 -2.63
N ASP A 80 -5.03 9.55 -3.90
CA ASP A 80 -5.02 10.59 -4.93
C ASP A 80 -6.01 11.71 -4.63
N ALA A 81 -7.24 11.35 -4.21
CA ALA A 81 -8.23 12.33 -3.77
C ALA A 81 -7.75 13.14 -2.54
N THR A 82 -7.13 12.46 -1.57
CA THR A 82 -6.52 13.10 -0.39
C THR A 82 -5.42 14.08 -0.78
N LEU A 83 -4.57 13.74 -1.75
CA LEU A 83 -3.50 14.62 -2.23
C LEU A 83 -4.07 15.86 -2.91
N ASP A 84 -5.08 15.70 -3.76
CA ASP A 84 -5.76 16.83 -4.41
C ASP A 84 -6.45 17.75 -3.39
N ASP A 85 -7.08 17.17 -2.36
CA ASP A 85 -7.67 17.95 -1.26
C ASP A 85 -6.60 18.66 -0.41
N ILE A 86 -5.44 18.05 -0.15
CA ILE A 86 -4.32 18.72 0.51
C ILE A 86 -3.85 19.91 -0.31
N ASP A 87 -3.70 19.77 -1.64
CA ASP A 87 -3.29 20.87 -2.51
C ASP A 87 -4.31 22.03 -2.49
N LYS A 88 -5.61 21.72 -2.47
CA LYS A 88 -6.69 22.71 -2.33
C LYS A 88 -6.68 23.36 -0.95
N ALA A 89 -6.46 22.58 0.11
CA ALA A 89 -6.34 23.07 1.48
C ALA A 89 -5.18 24.06 1.62
N LEU A 90 -4.02 23.75 1.04
CA LEU A 90 -2.85 24.64 1.04
C LEU A 90 -3.13 25.96 0.29
N LYS A 91 -3.82 25.90 -0.86
CA LYS A 91 -4.25 27.11 -1.59
C LYS A 91 -5.23 27.95 -0.77
N ALA A 92 -6.21 27.31 -0.13
CA ALA A 92 -7.18 27.98 0.74
C ALA A 92 -6.49 28.64 1.94
N LEU A 93 -5.54 27.95 2.57
CA LEU A 93 -4.73 28.48 3.67
C LEU A 93 -3.96 29.74 3.24
N ALA A 94 -3.30 29.71 2.07
CA ALA A 94 -2.58 30.87 1.54
C ALA A 94 -3.50 32.07 1.26
N ALA A 95 -4.74 31.80 0.82
CA ALA A 95 -5.77 32.81 0.62
C ALA A 95 -6.48 33.25 1.92
N LYS A 96 -6.17 32.61 3.06
CA LYS A 96 -6.89 32.74 4.34
C LYS A 96 -8.39 32.40 4.24
N ASP A 97 -8.75 31.56 3.29
CA ASP A 97 -10.10 31.01 3.16
C ASP A 97 -10.26 29.82 4.10
N TYR A 98 -10.60 30.13 5.35
CA TYR A 98 -10.74 29.13 6.41
C TYR A 98 -11.98 28.26 6.27
N TYR A 99 -12.97 28.68 5.48
CA TYR A 99 -14.12 27.85 5.15
C TYR A 99 -13.71 26.71 4.22
N LEU A 100 -13.03 27.03 3.10
CA LEU A 100 -12.52 26.03 2.17
C LEU A 100 -11.42 25.17 2.79
N LEU A 101 -10.53 25.76 3.61
CA LEU A 101 -9.53 24.99 4.35
C LEU A 101 -10.18 23.92 5.23
N ASN A 102 -11.25 24.27 5.97
CA ASN A 102 -11.97 23.30 6.79
C ASN A 102 -12.57 22.16 5.96
N MET A 103 -13.10 22.51 4.79
CA MET A 103 -13.71 21.56 3.87
C MET A 103 -12.68 20.55 3.33
N TYR A 104 -11.52 21.02 2.90
CA TYR A 104 -10.50 20.18 2.25
C TYR A 104 -9.49 19.53 3.20
N ALA A 105 -9.31 20.04 4.42
CA ALA A 105 -8.41 19.43 5.41
C ALA A 105 -8.89 18.07 5.96
N SER A 106 -10.00 17.53 5.43
CA SER A 106 -10.69 16.35 5.95
C SER A 106 -10.28 15.04 5.28
N ALA A 107 -8.99 14.76 5.09
CA ALA A 107 -8.52 13.48 4.54
C ALA A 107 -8.75 12.26 5.46
N LYS A 108 -9.19 12.52 6.70
CA LYS A 108 -9.52 11.52 7.72
C LYS A 108 -10.50 10.45 7.23
N THR A 109 -11.55 10.85 6.52
CA THR A 109 -12.61 9.92 6.08
C THR A 109 -12.08 8.89 5.09
N ASP A 110 -11.35 9.36 4.07
CA ASP A 110 -10.80 8.48 3.03
C ASP A 110 -9.72 7.55 3.57
N MET A 111 -8.85 8.05 4.44
CA MET A 111 -7.84 7.22 5.09
C MET A 111 -8.46 6.18 6.03
N TYR A 112 -9.53 6.52 6.76
CA TYR A 112 -10.26 5.57 7.59
C TYR A 112 -10.89 4.43 6.76
N LEU A 113 -11.51 4.77 5.64
CA LEU A 113 -12.07 3.76 4.74
C LEU A 113 -10.98 2.85 4.19
N CYS A 114 -9.82 3.41 3.80
CA CYS A 114 -8.70 2.59 3.36
C CYS A 114 -8.18 1.67 4.47
N ILE A 115 -8.03 2.15 5.71
CA ILE A 115 -7.60 1.32 6.86
C ILE A 115 -8.54 0.12 7.04
N ASN A 116 -9.85 0.32 6.95
CA ASN A 116 -10.83 -0.77 7.10
C ASN A 116 -10.66 -1.81 6.00
N GLU A 117 -10.54 -1.39 4.74
CA GLU A 117 -10.34 -2.31 3.62
C GLU A 117 -9.05 -3.12 3.78
N LEU A 118 -7.93 -2.44 4.05
CA LEU A 118 -6.62 -3.05 4.27
C LEU A 118 -6.62 -4.05 5.43
N SER A 119 -7.36 -3.78 6.50
CA SER A 119 -7.43 -4.67 7.68
C SER A 119 -8.08 -6.02 7.39
N THR A 120 -8.85 -6.13 6.30
CA THR A 120 -9.52 -7.39 5.91
C THR A 120 -8.68 -8.26 4.97
N MET A 121 -7.54 -7.76 4.50
CA MET A 121 -6.68 -8.45 3.53
C MET A 121 -5.86 -9.57 4.17
N LYS A 122 -5.39 -10.52 3.35
CA LYS A 122 -4.50 -11.59 3.83
C LYS A 122 -3.31 -11.77 2.87
N PRO A 123 -2.07 -11.45 3.31
CA PRO A 123 -1.71 -10.93 4.64
C PRO A 123 -2.18 -9.48 4.85
N VAL A 124 -2.29 -9.07 6.11
CA VAL A 124 -2.65 -7.69 6.46
C VAL A 124 -1.45 -6.76 6.18
N PRO A 125 -1.60 -5.70 5.36
CA PRO A 125 -0.52 -4.78 5.05
C PRO A 125 -0.37 -3.70 6.13
N GLU A 126 0.16 -4.11 7.30
CA GLU A 126 0.39 -3.28 8.50
C GLU A 126 1.07 -1.92 8.21
N VAL A 127 2.03 -1.91 7.29
CA VAL A 127 2.79 -0.70 6.92
C VAL A 127 1.87 0.36 6.29
N LEU A 128 0.93 -0.06 5.44
CA LEU A 128 0.01 0.85 4.77
C LEU A 128 -1.04 1.37 5.74
N ILE A 129 -1.55 0.52 6.63
CA ILE A 129 -2.46 0.93 7.71
C ILE A 129 -1.83 2.03 8.57
N LYS A 130 -0.58 1.83 9.02
CA LYS A 130 0.15 2.82 9.83
C LYS A 130 0.31 4.15 9.11
N ARG A 131 0.61 4.13 7.80
CA ARG A 131 0.72 5.36 6.98
C ARG A 131 -0.62 6.09 6.86
N SER A 132 -1.72 5.37 6.59
CA SER A 132 -3.06 5.96 6.55
C SER A 132 -3.45 6.59 7.88
N MET A 133 -3.12 5.95 9.00
CA MET A 133 -3.38 6.49 10.35
C MET A 133 -2.66 7.82 10.56
N ILE A 134 -1.38 7.91 10.20
CA ILE A 134 -0.61 9.15 10.32
C ILE A 134 -1.26 10.29 9.54
N ILE A 135 -1.72 10.04 8.30
CA ILE A 135 -2.38 11.07 7.49
C ILE A 135 -3.70 11.51 8.11
N SER A 136 -4.48 10.58 8.65
CA SER A 136 -5.72 10.84 9.38
C SER A 136 -5.48 11.69 10.64
N ASP A 137 -4.41 11.40 11.39
CA ASP A 137 -4.04 12.13 12.59
C ASP A 137 -3.57 13.55 12.25
N ILE A 138 -2.73 13.70 11.23
CA ILE A 138 -2.30 15.03 10.72
C ILE A 138 -3.51 15.87 10.32
N SER A 139 -4.47 15.28 9.58
CA SER A 139 -5.70 15.96 9.17
C SER A 139 -6.51 16.44 10.37
N SER A 140 -6.62 15.60 11.40
CA SER A 140 -7.29 15.95 12.65
C SER A 140 -6.58 17.11 13.38
N ILE A 141 -5.24 17.10 13.43
CA ILE A 141 -4.45 18.18 14.03
C ILE A 141 -4.66 19.50 13.29
N VAL A 142 -4.64 19.49 11.94
CA VAL A 142 -4.88 20.69 11.13
C VAL A 142 -6.27 21.27 11.42
N LEU A 143 -7.29 20.43 11.52
CA LEU A 143 -8.65 20.88 11.86
C LEU A 143 -8.72 21.48 13.27
N VAL A 144 -8.05 20.90 14.26
CA VAL A 144 -7.95 21.48 15.61
C VAL A 144 -7.27 22.84 15.59
N ILE A 145 -6.16 22.97 14.86
CA ILE A 145 -5.47 24.26 14.68
C ILE A 145 -6.43 25.30 14.09
N LEU A 146 -7.14 24.91 13.03
CA LEU A 146 -8.09 25.77 12.36
C LEU A 146 -9.25 26.22 13.27
N GLU A 147 -9.93 25.27 13.90
CA GLU A 147 -11.14 25.52 14.68
C GLU A 147 -10.85 26.21 16.01
N CYS A 148 -9.70 25.95 16.64
CA CYS A 148 -9.41 26.41 18.00
C CYS A 148 -8.53 27.65 18.05
N PHE A 149 -7.71 27.86 17.03
CA PHE A 149 -6.67 28.90 17.07
C PHE A 149 -6.76 29.90 15.92
N ILE A 150 -7.33 29.52 14.76
CA ILE A 150 -7.37 30.39 13.58
C ILE A 150 -8.75 31.05 13.41
N ARG A 151 -9.84 30.28 13.48
CA ARG A 151 -11.19 30.82 13.31
C ARG A 151 -11.57 31.73 14.49
N GLU A 152 -12.25 32.83 14.18
CA GLU A 152 -12.78 33.75 15.20
C GLU A 152 -13.85 33.07 16.07
N GLU A 153 -14.75 32.31 15.43
CA GLU A 153 -15.75 31.48 16.11
C GLU A 153 -15.22 30.08 16.41
N LYS A 154 -15.03 29.78 17.70
CA LYS A 154 -14.48 28.51 18.20
C LYS A 154 -15.60 27.53 18.57
N ILE A 155 -16.15 26.86 17.56
CA ILE A 155 -17.35 26.02 17.74
C ILE A 155 -17.05 24.69 18.44
N ARG A 156 -15.84 24.12 18.28
CA ARG A 156 -15.51 22.75 18.70
C ARG A 156 -14.41 22.63 19.77
N CYS A 157 -14.05 23.74 20.42
CA CYS A 157 -12.81 23.86 21.20
C CYS A 157 -13.06 24.18 22.66
N ASN A 158 -14.05 23.51 23.25
CA ASN A 158 -14.37 23.59 24.68
C ASN A 158 -13.43 22.71 25.50
#